data_AF-A0A376LQ34-F1
#
_entry.id   AF-A0A376LQ34-F1
#
_cell.length_a   1.000
_cell.length_b   1.000
_cell.length_c   1.000
_cell.angle_alpha   90.00
_cell.angle_beta   90.00
_cell.angle_gamma   90.00
#
_symmetry.space_group_name_H-M   'P 1'
#
loop_
_entity.id
_entity.type
_entity.pdbx_description
1 polymer ?
#
loop_
_entity_poly.entity_id
_entity_poly.type
_entity_poly.pdbx_seq_one_letter_code
_entity_poly.pdbx_strand_id
1 'polypeptide(L)' 'MTRGDIGNYLGLTVETISRLLGRFQKSGMLAVKGKYITIENNDALAQLAGHTRNVA' A
#
# COMPACT_ATOMS: atom_id res chain seq x y z
N MET A 1 0.75 7.17 -12.05
CA MET A 1 1.11 8.17 -11.01
C MET A 1 2.53 7.88 -10.52
N THR A 2 3.41 8.87 -10.36
CA THR A 2 4.74 8.66 -9.77
C THR A 2 4.65 8.56 -8.24
N ARG A 3 5.70 8.06 -7.57
CA ARG A 3 5.73 8.07 -6.10
C ARG A 3 5.68 9.50 -5.52
N GLY A 4 6.17 10.49 -6.27
CA GLY A 4 6.06 11.91 -5.93
C GLY A 4 4.62 12.41 -5.97
N ASP A 5 3.89 12.08 -7.03
CA ASP A 5 2.48 12.44 -7.16
C ASP A 5 1.62 11.81 -6.06
N ILE A 6 1.87 10.53 -5.71
CA ILE A 6 1.16 9.87 -4.59
C ILE A 6 1.48 10.58 -3.27
N GLY A 7 2.74 10.97 -3.07
CA GLY A 7 3.18 11.72 -1.90
C GLY A 7 2.45 13.05 -1.79
N ASN A 8 2.44 13.83 -2.86
CA ASN A 8 1.73 15.11 -2.91
C ASN A 8 0.23 14.95 -2.63
N TYR A 9 -0.41 13.96 -3.26
CA TYR A 9 -1.83 13.68 -3.08
C TYR A 9 -2.19 13.30 -1.63
N LEU A 10 -1.34 12.52 -0.96
CA LEU A 10 -1.57 12.05 0.41
C LEU A 10 -0.97 12.98 1.49
N GLY A 11 -0.30 14.06 1.11
CA GLY A 11 0.46 14.90 2.05
C GLY A 11 1.66 14.18 2.70
N LEU A 12 2.23 13.19 2.00
CA LEU A 12 3.35 12.36 2.47
C LEU A 12 4.61 12.60 1.64
N THR A 13 5.77 12.41 2.27
CA THR A 13 7.05 12.42 1.54
C THR A 13 7.21 11.15 0.71
N VAL A 14 7.96 11.25 -0.41
CA VAL A 14 8.33 10.10 -1.25
C VAL A 14 9.01 9.00 -0.44
N GLU A 15 9.87 9.38 0.52
CA GLU A 15 10.54 8.45 1.42
C GLU A 15 9.55 7.67 2.29
N THR A 16 8.54 8.34 2.86
CA THR A 16 7.52 7.71 3.69
C THR A 16 6.73 6.69 2.88
N ILE A 17 6.33 7.02 1.65
CA ILE A 17 5.65 6.07 0.76
C ILE A 17 6.54 4.88 0.43
N SER A 18 7.81 5.13 0.08
CA SER A 18 8.76 4.05 -0.21
C SER A 18 8.92 3.10 0.98
N ARG A 19 9.04 3.66 2.20
CA ARG A 19 9.13 2.88 3.45
C ARG A 19 7.85 2.09 3.73
N LEU A 20 6.66 2.67 3.51
CA LEU A 20 5.38 1.99 3.70
C LEU A 20 5.20 0.81 2.73
N LEU A 21 5.47 1.03 1.44
CA LEU A 21 5.42 -0.04 0.43
C LEU A 21 6.39 -1.18 0.75
N GLY A 22 7.60 -0.85 1.22
CA GLY A 22 8.57 -1.85 1.67
C GLY A 22 8.08 -2.65 2.90
N ARG A 23 7.35 -2.02 3.83
CA ARG A 23 6.75 -2.71 4.98
C ARG A 23 5.65 -3.68 4.56
N PHE A 24 4.77 -3.27 3.65
CA PHE A 24 3.72 -4.15 3.15
C PHE A 24 4.27 -5.35 2.36
N GLN A 25 5.40 -5.15 1.68
CA GLN A 25 6.10 -6.26 1.04
C GLN A 25 6.72 -7.22 2.04
N LYS A 26 7.35 -6.70 3.10
CA LYS A 26 7.89 -7.55 4.18
C LYS A 26 6.81 -8.31 4.94
N SER A 27 5.59 -7.78 5.05
CA SER A 27 4.48 -8.48 5.69
C SER A 27 3.76 -9.46 4.76
N GLY A 28 4.19 -9.63 3.51
CA GLY A 28 3.51 -10.48 2.53
C GLY A 28 2.12 -9.98 2.11
N MET A 29 1.83 -8.69 2.33
CA MET A 29 0.53 -8.10 1.97
C MET A 29 0.50 -7.69 0.49
N LEU A 30 1.63 -7.18 -0.02
CA LEU A 30 1.76 -6.61 -1.36
C LEU A 30 3.10 -7.02 -1.97
N ALA A 31 3.15 -7.36 -3.25
CA ALA A 31 4.41 -7.48 -4.00
C ALA A 31 4.63 -6.23 -4.86
N VAL A 32 5.81 -5.62 -4.76
CA VAL A 32 6.15 -4.38 -5.50
C VAL A 32 7.25 -4.66 -6.52
N LYS A 33 6.96 -4.49 -7.81
CA LYS A 33 7.94 -4.56 -8.90
C LYS A 33 7.96 -3.25 -9.69
N GLY A 34 8.83 -2.33 -9.25
CA GLY A 34 8.96 -1.01 -9.87
C GLY A 34 7.68 -0.19 -9.71
N LYS A 35 6.91 -0.06 -10.81
CA LYS A 35 5.60 0.61 -10.85
C LYS A 35 4.42 -0.36 -10.72
N TYR A 36 4.66 -1.67 -10.77
CA TYR A 36 3.64 -2.68 -10.62
C TYR A 36 3.47 -3.06 -9.14
N ILE A 37 2.22 -3.14 -8.71
CA ILE A 37 1.82 -3.55 -7.37
C ILE A 37 0.87 -4.75 -7.52
N THR A 38 1.17 -5.85 -6.87
CA THR A 38 0.29 -7.03 -6.78
C THR A 38 -0.21 -7.14 -5.34
N ILE A 39 -1.52 -7.30 -5.16
CA ILE A 39 -2.11 -7.55 -3.84
C ILE A 39 -2.05 -9.05 -3.58
N GLU A 40 -1.23 -9.44 -2.60
CA GLU A 40 -1.08 -10.85 -2.20
C GLU A 40 -2.10 -11.21 -1.12
N ASN A 41 -2.44 -10.26 -0.23
CA ASN A 41 -3.42 -10.45 0.82
C ASN A 41 -4.46 -9.32 0.85
N ASN A 42 -5.59 -9.57 0.17
CA ASN A 42 -6.70 -8.62 0.09
C ASN A 42 -7.38 -8.35 1.43
N ASP A 43 -7.45 -9.36 2.30
CA ASP A 43 -8.12 -9.23 3.59
C ASP A 43 -7.33 -8.29 4.52
N ALA A 44 -6.03 -8.56 4.66
CA ALA A 44 -5.15 -7.73 5.47
C ALA A 44 -5.09 -6.28 4.95
N LEU A 45 -5.09 -6.09 3.62
CA LEU A 45 -5.12 -4.76 3.00
C LEU A 45 -6.44 -4.03 3.30
N ALA A 46 -7.58 -4.71 3.21
CA ALA A 46 -8.89 -4.13 3.50
C ALA A 46 -8.99 -3.68 4.97
N GLN A 47 -8.53 -4.52 5.90
CA GLN A 47 -8.47 -4.17 7.33
C GLN A 47 -7.62 -2.92 7.58
N LEU A 48 -6.44 -2.83 6.95
CA LEU A 48 -5.55 -1.67 7.11
C LEU A 48 -6.14 -0.39 6.49
N ALA A 49 -6.86 -0.52 5.37
CA ALA A 49 -7.53 0.59 4.71
C ALA A 49 -8.76 1.10 5.48
N GLY A 50 -9.12 0.47 6.61
CA GLY A 50 -10.34 0.77 7.36
C GLY A 50 -11.61 0.26 6.66
N HIS A 51 -11.48 -0.53 5.60
CA HIS A 51 -12.60 -1.26 5.02
C HIS A 51 -12.89 -2.46 5.92
N THR A 52 -13.82 -2.26 6.86
CA THR A 52 -14.47 -3.40 7.52
C THR A 52 -15.25 -4.13 6.44
N ARG A 53 -14.75 -5.29 5.99
CA ARG A 53 -15.53 -6.18 5.15
C ARG A 53 -16.65 -6.71 6.04
N ASN A 54 -17.81 -6.05 5.98
CA ASN A 54 -19.02 -6.51 6.64
C ASN A 54 -19.43 -7.83 5.98
N VAL A 55 -18.89 -8.93 6.49
CA VAL A 55 -19.34 -10.27 6.13
C VAL A 55 -20.64 -10.49 6.91
N ALA A 56 -21.74 -10.44 6.16
CA ALA A 56 -23.05 -10.89 6.63
C ALA A 56 -23.06 -12.41 6.82
#